data_AF-A0A8F6YC46-F1
#
_entry.id   AF-A0A8F6YC46-F1
#
_cell.length_a   1.000
_cell.length_b   1.000
_cell.length_c   1.000
_cell.angle_alpha   90.00
_cell.angle_beta   90.00
_cell.angle_gamma   90.00
#
_symmetry.space_group_name_H-M   'P 1'
#
loop_
_entity.id
_entity.type
_entity.pdbx_description
1 polymer ?
#
loop_
_entity_poly.entity_id
_entity_poly.type
_entity_poly.pdbx_seq_one_letter_code
_entity_poly.pdbx_strand_id
1 'polypeptide(L)'
;MTQSSDDDDLIASHGVVLRAKNDDVIRYDPTGLVLRLSDRVVEDLALRLPAQETATVTARGDAVAPPEGIDAWDARAEGEWITFTARLAGDQGVRGFRQHREGGDIIAEANGPLLGLLGIGGARAALATREPARYPHHIVAPADDIGAVGHAGIETAKPLNRLEHLREMTHEALTARTILDWRMADFGPLPLFMTRVETDASPTAAELATGRAVENLLVAARNLREAAALMGKKAKVLAVTLDFALEDHSDSAHAYRDGMLAVMEAVSDGLWAEGFDRPLFVARFESALPELAPTPALEGQWELSWNHDEHRLLHSAPAYMFARDAYDRPTETARLQQAEMTASAIAEAETWKCPTLHLAELEGTTLRVPARAAGALVLDTDDPLGAGPAMGFSLTGCTNDAEITAVSIAEDDPQSLQISLSKAPEGPDLRLAYTTHGPGALRDTWQLDSATGATLHRWALPAHLPITGGRDA
;
A
#
# COMPACT_ATOMS: atom_id res chain seq x y z
N MET A 1 -15.96 -47.51 17.11
CA MET A 1 -15.09 -48.00 18.19
C MET A 1 -13.66 -47.63 17.81
N THR A 2 -12.88 -46.81 18.51
CA THR A 2 -13.04 -45.90 19.65
C THR A 2 -11.80 -45.00 19.59
N GLN A 3 -11.93 -43.72 19.94
CA GLN A 3 -10.89 -42.68 19.96
C GLN A 3 -9.73 -42.96 20.94
N SER A 4 -8.55 -42.40 20.62
CA SER A 4 -7.75 -41.49 21.45
C SER A 4 -6.77 -40.77 20.50
N SER A 5 -6.97 -39.50 20.13
CA SER A 5 -6.64 -38.25 20.85
C SER A 5 -5.22 -38.19 21.41
N ASP A 6 -4.51 -37.15 20.98
CA ASP A 6 -3.46 -36.32 21.62
C ASP A 6 -2.58 -35.83 20.44
N ASP A 7 -2.78 -34.67 19.80
CA ASP A 7 -3.03 -33.32 20.33
C ASP A 7 -2.28 -33.05 21.63
N ASP A 8 -0.96 -32.90 21.50
CA ASP A 8 -0.11 -32.20 22.46
C ASP A 8 0.53 -31.00 21.74
N ASP A 9 -0.16 -29.86 21.82
CA ASP A 9 0.39 -28.56 22.20
C ASP A 9 1.70 -28.08 21.56
N LEU A 10 1.59 -27.34 20.45
CA LEU A 10 2.51 -26.21 20.18
C LEU A 10 2.10 -24.99 21.04
N ILE A 11 1.99 -25.20 22.35
CA ILE A 11 2.00 -24.12 23.34
C ILE A 11 3.46 -23.71 23.50
N ALA A 12 3.71 -22.41 23.41
CA ALA A 12 5.03 -21.78 23.49
C ALA A 12 5.89 -22.42 24.61
N SER A 13 6.87 -23.21 24.18
CA SER A 13 7.71 -23.98 25.08
C SER A 13 8.71 -23.08 25.80
N HIS A 14 9.02 -23.41 27.05
CA HIS A 14 10.17 -22.84 27.75
C HIS A 14 11.42 -23.65 27.38
N GLY A 15 12.57 -23.01 27.19
CA GLY A 15 13.82 -23.71 26.91
C GLY A 15 15.06 -22.94 27.31
N VAL A 16 16.21 -23.63 27.27
CA VAL A 16 17.53 -23.08 27.64
C VAL A 16 18.39 -22.99 26.40
N VAL A 17 18.86 -21.78 26.08
CA VAL A 17 19.77 -21.52 24.96
C VAL A 17 21.23 -21.67 25.39
N LEU A 18 21.57 -21.22 26.61
CA LEU A 18 22.95 -21.26 27.10
C LEU A 18 23.00 -21.52 28.60
N ARG A 19 23.75 -22.55 29.00
CA ARG A 19 23.99 -22.96 30.39
C ARG A 19 25.45 -22.76 30.77
N ALA A 20 25.70 -22.07 31.88
CA ALA A 20 27.01 -21.97 32.50
C ALA A 20 27.14 -22.97 33.65
N LYS A 21 28.37 -23.10 34.18
CA LYS A 21 28.69 -24.02 35.28
C LYS A 21 27.86 -23.77 36.56
N ASN A 22 27.32 -22.57 36.72
CA ASN A 22 26.61 -22.15 37.93
C ASN A 22 25.08 -22.07 37.76
N ASP A 23 24.54 -21.98 36.53
CA ASP A 23 23.12 -22.14 36.16
C ASP A 23 22.91 -21.81 34.66
N ASP A 24 21.67 -21.86 34.17
CA ASP A 24 21.23 -21.29 32.90
C ASP A 24 21.44 -19.77 32.85
N VAL A 25 22.03 -19.30 31.75
CA VAL A 25 22.34 -17.88 31.49
C VAL A 25 21.34 -17.28 30.50
N ILE A 26 20.93 -18.04 29.49
CA ILE A 26 19.96 -17.61 28.49
C ILE A 26 18.87 -18.67 28.37
N ARG A 27 17.62 -18.26 28.61
CA ARG A 27 16.41 -19.05 28.45
C ARG A 27 15.50 -18.37 27.44
N TYR A 28 14.46 -19.07 27.01
CA TYR A 28 13.34 -18.46 26.30
C TYR A 28 12.03 -18.98 26.88
N ASP A 29 11.01 -18.16 26.79
CA ASP A 29 9.63 -18.46 27.15
C ASP A 29 8.68 -17.80 26.11
N PRO A 30 7.34 -17.93 26.25
CA PRO A 30 6.39 -17.33 25.30
C PRO A 30 6.51 -15.81 25.12
N THR A 31 7.16 -15.10 26.04
CA THR A 31 7.34 -13.65 26.03
C THR A 31 8.68 -13.20 25.42
N GLY A 32 9.59 -14.14 25.13
CA GLY A 32 10.87 -13.88 24.46
C GLY A 32 12.06 -14.52 25.17
N LEU A 33 13.25 -13.93 24.99
CA LEU A 33 14.49 -14.39 25.61
C LEU A 33 14.60 -13.86 27.06
N VAL A 34 14.85 -14.77 28.01
CA VAL A 34 15.11 -14.47 29.42
C VAL A 34 16.62 -14.59 29.68
N LEU A 35 17.27 -13.47 29.96
CA LEU A 35 18.70 -13.39 30.24
C LEU A 35 18.96 -13.23 31.73
N ARG A 36 19.78 -14.11 32.32
CA ARG A 36 20.19 -13.98 33.73
C ARG A 36 21.46 -13.13 33.81
N LEU A 37 21.30 -11.91 34.32
CA LEU A 37 22.37 -10.94 34.52
C LEU A 37 22.89 -10.99 35.95
N SER A 38 24.16 -10.63 36.17
CA SER A 38 24.71 -10.43 37.51
C SER A 38 24.15 -9.14 38.14
N ASP A 39 24.01 -9.08 39.46
CA ASP A 39 23.51 -7.90 40.19
C ASP A 39 24.20 -6.60 39.77
N ARG A 40 25.53 -6.63 39.56
CA ARG A 40 26.31 -5.48 39.12
C ARG A 40 25.93 -4.96 37.73
N VAL A 41 25.51 -5.84 36.82
CA VAL A 41 25.03 -5.47 35.48
C VAL A 41 23.60 -4.96 35.54
N VAL A 42 22.77 -5.53 36.42
CA VAL A 42 21.42 -5.03 36.69
C VAL A 42 21.47 -3.61 37.26
N GLU A 43 22.39 -3.34 38.20
CA GLU A 43 22.63 -2.00 38.75
C GLU A 43 23.11 -1.00 37.67
N ASP A 44 24.05 -1.39 36.82
CA ASP A 44 24.55 -0.53 35.72
C ASP A 44 23.46 -0.26 34.66
N LEU A 45 22.61 -1.24 34.36
CA LEU A 45 21.43 -1.04 33.49
C LEU A 45 20.40 -0.12 34.14
N ALA A 46 20.13 -0.27 35.42
CA ALA A 46 19.22 0.61 36.16
C ALA A 46 19.70 2.07 36.18
N LEU A 47 21.02 2.30 36.14
CA LEU A 47 21.62 3.64 36.04
C LEU A 47 21.53 4.25 34.63
N ARG A 48 21.43 3.43 33.58
CA ARG A 48 21.41 3.86 32.17
C ARG A 48 20.02 3.90 31.57
N LEU A 49 19.10 3.13 32.13
CA LEU A 49 17.69 3.24 31.81
C LEU A 49 17.18 4.56 32.39
N PRO A 50 16.44 5.37 31.63
CA PRO A 50 15.76 6.52 32.20
C PRO A 50 14.93 6.02 33.38
N ALA A 51 14.97 6.72 34.51
CA ALA A 51 14.15 6.39 35.66
C ALA A 51 12.72 6.18 35.14
N GLN A 52 12.12 5.02 35.45
CA GLN A 52 10.68 4.87 35.22
C GLN A 52 10.02 5.98 36.02
N GLU A 53 9.62 7.04 35.32
CA GLU A 53 8.63 7.97 35.84
C GLU A 53 7.49 7.07 36.31
N THR A 54 7.33 7.03 37.63
CA THR A 54 6.18 6.37 38.25
C THR A 54 5.00 6.96 37.52
N ALA A 55 4.28 6.14 36.73
CA ALA A 55 3.22 6.61 35.84
C ALA A 55 2.39 7.62 36.63
N THR A 56 2.62 8.91 36.36
CA THR A 56 1.86 9.96 36.98
C THR A 56 0.44 9.64 36.59
N VAL A 57 -0.41 9.34 37.58
CA VAL A 57 -1.85 9.38 37.39
C VAL A 57 -2.09 10.74 36.76
N THR A 58 -2.33 10.77 35.45
CA THR A 58 -2.55 12.00 34.71
C THR A 58 -3.66 12.69 35.45
N ALA A 59 -3.36 13.87 36.02
CA ALA A 59 -4.38 14.67 36.67
C ALA A 59 -5.51 14.82 35.66
N ARG A 60 -6.72 14.37 36.02
CA ARG A 60 -7.88 14.52 35.13
C ARG A 60 -7.99 16.00 34.80
N GLY A 61 -8.04 16.32 33.50
CA GLY A 61 -8.19 17.69 33.03
C GLY A 61 -9.39 18.39 33.65
N ASP A 62 -9.31 19.71 33.78
CA ASP A 62 -10.38 20.52 34.37
C ASP A 62 -11.67 20.36 33.56
N ALA A 63 -12.80 20.21 34.25
CA ALA A 63 -14.10 20.15 33.59
C ALA A 63 -14.39 21.50 32.90
N VAL A 64 -14.78 21.44 31.63
CA VAL A 64 -15.10 22.62 30.80
C VAL A 64 -16.43 22.43 30.08
N ALA A 65 -16.97 23.50 29.52
CA ALA A 65 -18.11 23.39 28.63
C ALA A 65 -17.69 22.63 27.35
N PRO A 66 -18.53 21.71 26.84
CA PRO A 66 -18.28 21.09 25.55
C PRO A 66 -18.33 22.13 24.41
N PRO A 67 -17.75 21.82 23.24
CA PRO A 67 -17.92 22.65 22.06
C PRO A 67 -19.39 22.95 21.75
N GLU A 68 -19.67 24.13 21.21
CA GLU A 68 -21.05 24.55 20.91
C GLU A 68 -21.65 23.73 19.76
N GLY A 69 -22.97 23.49 19.83
CA GLY A 69 -23.72 22.89 18.72
C GLY A 69 -23.58 21.37 18.57
N ILE A 70 -22.95 20.67 19.53
CA ILE A 70 -22.78 19.21 19.49
C ILE A 70 -23.32 18.53 20.76
N ASP A 71 -23.80 17.30 20.62
CA ASP A 71 -24.21 16.43 21.72
C ASP A 71 -22.98 15.74 22.31
N ALA A 72 -22.36 16.42 23.28
CA ALA A 72 -21.10 16.02 23.90
C ALA A 72 -21.20 15.97 25.43
N TRP A 73 -20.45 15.03 26.01
CA TRP A 73 -20.40 14.72 27.42
C TRP A 73 -18.95 14.66 27.91
N ASP A 74 -18.77 14.79 29.23
CA ASP A 74 -17.49 14.63 29.92
C ASP A 74 -16.35 15.49 29.32
N ALA A 75 -16.67 16.73 28.90
CA ALA A 75 -15.68 17.64 28.32
C ALA A 75 -14.63 18.07 29.36
N ARG A 76 -13.35 17.92 28.98
CA ARG A 76 -12.20 18.22 29.82
C ARG A 76 -11.14 18.99 29.07
N ALA A 77 -10.48 19.86 29.80
CA ALA A 77 -9.36 20.65 29.36
C ALA A 77 -8.05 19.89 29.59
N GLU A 78 -7.37 19.47 28.52
CA GLU A 78 -6.11 18.73 28.58
C GLU A 78 -5.04 19.46 27.74
N GLY A 79 -4.22 20.27 28.43
CA GLY A 79 -3.26 21.15 27.77
C GLY A 79 -3.97 22.12 26.82
N GLU A 80 -3.63 22.04 25.53
CA GLU A 80 -4.21 22.86 24.46
C GLU A 80 -5.51 22.28 23.87
N TRP A 81 -5.94 21.10 24.33
CA TRP A 81 -7.10 20.41 23.80
C TRP A 81 -8.29 20.44 24.76
N ILE A 82 -9.49 20.37 24.18
CA ILE A 82 -10.71 19.97 24.85
C ILE A 82 -11.02 18.54 24.39
N THR A 83 -10.95 17.57 25.30
CA THR A 83 -11.31 16.17 25.06
C THR A 83 -12.72 15.90 25.57
N PHE A 84 -13.52 15.12 24.85
CA PHE A 84 -14.92 14.86 25.21
C PHE A 84 -15.42 13.58 24.54
N THR A 85 -16.53 13.02 25.02
CA THR A 85 -17.26 11.95 24.33
C THR A 85 -18.45 12.57 23.62
N ALA A 86 -18.74 12.17 22.38
CA ALA A 86 -19.88 12.73 21.64
C ALA A 86 -20.51 11.73 20.67
N ARG A 87 -21.73 12.04 20.25
CA ARG A 87 -22.34 11.43 19.05
C ARG A 87 -22.20 12.41 17.89
N LEU A 88 -21.16 12.22 17.06
CA LEU A 88 -20.91 13.05 15.88
C LEU A 88 -21.27 12.32 14.57
N ALA A 89 -21.37 13.08 13.48
CA ALA A 89 -21.71 12.56 12.16
C ALA A 89 -20.62 11.62 11.61
N GLY A 90 -21.04 10.55 10.93
CA GLY A 90 -20.18 9.51 10.38
C GLY A 90 -20.38 8.15 11.06
N ASP A 91 -19.72 7.13 10.52
CA ASP A 91 -20.00 5.73 10.86
C ASP A 91 -19.28 5.26 12.14
N GLN A 92 -18.34 6.05 12.63
CA GLN A 92 -17.54 5.74 13.82
C GLN A 92 -18.35 5.62 15.14
N GLY A 93 -19.63 5.95 15.16
CA GLY A 93 -20.48 5.89 16.36
C GLY A 93 -20.08 6.85 17.50
N VAL A 94 -20.57 6.56 18.71
CA VAL A 94 -20.30 7.35 19.93
C VAL A 94 -18.94 6.97 20.49
N ARG A 95 -18.00 7.93 20.56
CA ARG A 95 -16.64 7.72 21.12
C ARG A 95 -16.04 9.03 21.60
N GLY A 96 -14.76 8.98 21.98
CA GLY A 96 -13.94 10.14 22.33
C GLY A 96 -13.48 10.95 21.12
N PHE A 97 -13.44 12.27 21.30
CA PHE A 97 -12.98 13.26 20.34
C PHE A 97 -12.18 14.35 21.07
N ARG A 98 -11.44 15.13 20.28
CA ARG A 98 -10.74 16.32 20.75
C ARG A 98 -10.94 17.50 19.80
N GLN A 99 -10.96 18.70 20.34
CA GLN A 99 -10.90 19.96 19.60
C GLN A 99 -9.83 20.87 20.20
N HIS A 100 -9.10 21.60 19.39
CA HIS A 100 -8.15 22.57 19.91
C HIS A 100 -8.89 23.76 20.56
N ARG A 101 -8.34 24.32 21.64
CA ARG A 101 -8.96 25.42 22.40
C ARG A 101 -9.15 26.71 21.60
N GLU A 102 -8.31 26.95 20.59
CA GLU A 102 -8.47 28.10 19.69
C GLU A 102 -9.47 27.83 18.54
N GLY A 103 -10.11 26.66 18.52
CA GLY A 103 -11.05 26.24 17.48
C GLY A 103 -10.43 25.32 16.44
N GLY A 104 -11.03 25.29 15.26
CA GLY A 104 -10.74 24.32 14.20
C GLY A 104 -11.57 23.04 14.33
N ASP A 105 -11.24 22.06 13.51
CA ASP A 105 -12.07 20.86 13.38
C ASP A 105 -11.92 19.89 14.57
N ILE A 106 -13.03 19.20 14.85
CA ILE A 106 -13.06 18.13 15.85
C ILE A 106 -12.47 16.87 15.23
N ILE A 107 -11.46 16.28 15.88
CA ILE A 107 -10.81 15.05 15.42
C ILE A 107 -11.01 13.93 16.45
N ALA A 108 -10.87 12.68 16.02
CA ALA A 108 -11.07 11.53 16.88
C ALA A 108 -9.97 11.40 17.95
N GLU A 109 -10.37 11.04 19.18
CA GLU A 109 -9.45 10.57 20.20
C GLU A 109 -9.11 9.11 19.93
N ALA A 110 -8.19 8.85 19.00
CA ALA A 110 -7.77 7.50 18.63
C ALA A 110 -6.60 7.02 19.50
N ASN A 111 -6.59 5.72 19.83
CA ASN A 111 -5.40 5.09 20.42
C ASN A 111 -4.30 4.94 19.36
N GLY A 112 -3.04 4.94 19.83
CA GLY A 112 -1.87 4.73 18.96
C GLY A 112 -1.37 6.00 18.26
N PRO A 113 -0.50 5.85 17.25
CA PRO A 113 0.07 6.98 16.51
C PRO A 113 -0.96 7.65 15.59
N LEU A 114 -0.70 8.91 15.22
CA LEU A 114 -1.29 9.51 14.03
C LEU A 114 -0.63 8.85 12.80
N LEU A 115 -1.44 8.22 11.96
CA LEU A 115 -0.98 7.49 10.78
C LEU A 115 -1.03 8.39 9.54
N GLY A 116 0.06 8.43 8.78
CA GLY A 116 0.12 9.07 7.47
C GLY A 116 -0.15 8.05 6.37
N LEU A 117 -1.15 8.30 5.52
CA LEU A 117 -1.26 7.67 4.21
C LEU A 117 -1.02 8.76 3.17
N LEU A 118 0.21 8.78 2.65
CA LEU A 118 0.66 9.82 1.74
C LEU A 118 0.69 9.27 0.31
N GLY A 119 0.69 10.16 -0.69
CA GLY A 119 0.80 9.77 -2.08
C GLY A 119 1.59 10.77 -2.90
N ILE A 120 2.23 10.28 -3.96
CA ILE A 120 2.93 11.11 -4.93
C ILE A 120 2.66 10.63 -6.35
N GLY A 121 2.50 11.56 -7.28
CA GLY A 121 2.25 11.21 -8.66
C GLY A 121 1.91 12.35 -9.59
N GLY A 122 1.30 12.00 -10.73
CA GLY A 122 0.90 12.94 -11.77
C GLY A 122 -0.53 13.43 -11.59
N ALA A 123 -1.11 14.02 -12.63
CA ALA A 123 -2.47 14.55 -12.58
C ALA A 123 -3.53 13.50 -12.18
N ARG A 124 -3.32 12.21 -12.51
CA ARG A 124 -4.22 11.12 -12.16
C ARG A 124 -4.19 10.77 -10.68
N ALA A 125 -3.05 10.92 -10.01
CA ALA A 125 -2.95 10.71 -8.57
C ALA A 125 -3.85 11.69 -7.79
N ALA A 126 -4.12 12.88 -8.35
CA ALA A 126 -5.02 13.88 -7.80
C ALA A 126 -6.53 13.57 -8.01
N LEU A 127 -6.90 12.41 -8.56
CA LEU A 127 -8.30 12.05 -8.76
C LEU A 127 -9.01 11.85 -7.40
N ALA A 128 -10.05 12.65 -7.15
CA ALA A 128 -10.82 12.62 -5.91
C ALA A 128 -12.34 12.61 -6.16
N THR A 129 -13.09 11.94 -5.27
CA THR A 129 -14.57 12.01 -5.25
C THR A 129 -14.95 13.19 -4.39
N ARG A 130 -15.85 14.06 -4.89
CA ARG A 130 -16.37 15.20 -4.10
C ARG A 130 -17.43 14.73 -3.12
N GLU A 131 -17.00 13.99 -2.11
CA GLU A 131 -17.81 13.59 -0.97
C GLU A 131 -16.99 13.73 0.32
N PRO A 132 -17.64 14.04 1.46
CA PRO A 132 -16.98 13.98 2.74
C PRO A 132 -16.65 12.53 3.12
N ALA A 133 -15.63 12.34 3.95
CA ALA A 133 -15.30 11.03 4.49
C ALA A 133 -16.48 10.47 5.32
N ARG A 134 -16.74 9.16 5.18
CA ARG A 134 -17.66 8.42 6.08
C ARG A 134 -17.21 8.44 7.54
N TYR A 135 -15.92 8.61 7.75
CA TYR A 135 -15.28 8.75 9.06
C TYR A 135 -14.61 10.13 9.18
N PRO A 136 -15.37 11.25 9.17
CA PRO A 136 -14.82 12.59 8.99
C PRO A 136 -13.86 13.02 10.09
N HIS A 137 -14.02 12.46 11.29
CA HIS A 137 -13.14 12.75 12.42
C HIS A 137 -11.89 11.85 12.47
N HIS A 138 -11.83 10.81 11.65
CA HIS A 138 -10.70 9.86 11.61
C HIS A 138 -9.86 9.97 10.34
N ILE A 139 -10.38 10.59 9.28
CA ILE A 139 -9.68 10.78 8.01
C ILE A 139 -9.62 12.29 7.76
N VAL A 140 -8.43 12.85 7.94
CA VAL A 140 -8.19 14.30 7.94
C VAL A 140 -7.01 14.66 7.05
N ALA A 141 -6.86 15.94 6.76
CA ALA A 141 -5.70 16.51 6.07
C ALA A 141 -5.00 17.55 6.96
N PRO A 142 -3.77 18.01 6.60
CA PRO A 142 -3.24 19.25 7.12
C PRO A 142 -4.23 20.42 6.95
N ALA A 143 -4.37 21.26 7.97
CA ALA A 143 -5.30 22.39 7.98
C ALA A 143 -4.79 23.60 7.17
N ASP A 144 -4.59 23.41 5.86
CA ASP A 144 -4.14 24.43 4.91
C ASP A 144 -5.25 24.96 3.98
N ASP A 145 -6.51 24.58 4.23
CA ASP A 145 -7.68 24.87 3.41
C ASP A 145 -7.66 24.23 2.00
N ILE A 146 -6.72 23.32 1.72
CA ILE A 146 -6.58 22.68 0.42
C ILE A 146 -7.27 21.31 0.37
N GLY A 147 -7.17 20.49 1.42
CA GLY A 147 -7.82 19.16 1.49
C GLY A 147 -6.88 17.95 1.29
N ALA A 148 -7.33 16.89 0.65
CA ALA A 148 -6.55 15.66 0.44
C ALA A 148 -5.63 15.73 -0.79
N VAL A 149 -5.99 16.54 -1.78
CA VAL A 149 -5.15 16.81 -2.97
C VAL A 149 -4.26 18.01 -2.67
N GLY A 150 -2.95 17.90 -2.85
CA GLY A 150 -2.00 18.98 -2.58
C GLY A 150 -2.03 20.12 -3.60
N HIS A 151 -0.92 20.87 -3.66
CA HIS A 151 -0.84 22.11 -4.46
C HIS A 151 -0.57 21.90 -5.97
N ALA A 152 -0.62 20.65 -6.46
CA ALA A 152 -0.36 20.29 -7.86
C ALA A 152 0.94 20.89 -8.44
N GLY A 153 1.96 21.07 -7.60
CA GLY A 153 3.25 21.61 -7.99
C GLY A 153 3.29 23.12 -8.23
N ILE A 154 2.16 23.82 -8.06
CA ILE A 154 2.01 25.25 -8.34
C ILE A 154 2.54 26.09 -7.17
N GLU A 155 2.22 25.68 -5.95
CA GLU A 155 2.59 26.38 -4.72
C GLU A 155 3.37 25.45 -3.78
N THR A 156 4.15 26.05 -2.89
CA THR A 156 4.82 25.35 -1.81
C THR A 156 3.85 25.12 -0.66
N ALA A 157 3.73 23.88 -0.21
CA ALA A 157 2.94 23.52 0.96
C ALA A 157 3.42 24.27 2.21
N LYS A 158 2.47 24.64 3.07
CA LYS A 158 2.76 25.41 4.29
C LYS A 158 3.07 24.46 5.47
N PRO A 159 4.12 24.75 6.26
CA PRO A 159 4.33 24.07 7.54
C PRO A 159 3.21 24.40 8.54
N LEU A 160 2.55 23.38 9.06
CA LEU A 160 1.39 23.47 9.94
C LEU A 160 1.39 22.30 10.94
N ASN A 161 0.69 22.45 12.05
CA ASN A 161 0.52 21.41 13.07
C ASN A 161 -0.95 21.09 13.38
N ARG A 162 -1.88 21.65 12.59
CA ARG A 162 -3.33 21.45 12.72
C ARG A 162 -3.85 20.54 11.62
N LEU A 163 -4.99 19.92 11.90
CA LEU A 163 -5.68 18.99 11.01
C LEU A 163 -7.09 19.49 10.73
N GLU A 164 -7.61 19.20 9.54
CA GLU A 164 -8.95 19.57 9.09
C GLU A 164 -9.67 18.39 8.41
N HIS A 165 -10.99 18.46 8.35
CA HIS A 165 -11.84 17.49 7.68
C HIS A 165 -11.66 17.56 6.17
N LEU A 166 -11.71 16.39 5.54
CA LEU A 166 -11.68 16.29 4.08
C LEU A 166 -13.02 16.70 3.46
N ARG A 167 -12.94 17.39 2.33
CA ARG A 167 -14.09 17.73 1.47
C ARG A 167 -14.20 16.79 0.26
N GLU A 168 -13.15 16.01 0.02
CA GLU A 168 -13.00 15.08 -1.07
C GLU A 168 -12.20 13.85 -0.65
N MET A 169 -12.46 12.73 -1.31
CA MET A 169 -11.82 11.44 -1.04
C MET A 169 -10.85 11.09 -2.16
N THR A 170 -9.55 11.15 -1.90
CA THR A 170 -8.49 10.59 -2.78
C THR A 170 -8.35 9.09 -2.58
N HIS A 171 -7.46 8.45 -3.33
CA HIS A 171 -7.15 7.02 -3.15
C HIS A 171 -6.65 6.70 -1.73
N GLU A 172 -5.83 7.58 -1.14
CA GLU A 172 -5.27 7.45 0.21
C GLU A 172 -6.38 7.55 1.26
N ALA A 173 -7.28 8.51 1.08
CA ALA A 173 -8.45 8.69 1.95
C ALA A 173 -9.42 7.50 1.85
N LEU A 174 -9.65 6.96 0.64
CA LEU A 174 -10.45 5.75 0.46
C LEU A 174 -9.77 4.52 1.08
N THR A 175 -8.45 4.41 1.00
CA THR A 175 -7.67 3.34 1.64
C THR A 175 -7.79 3.42 3.17
N ALA A 176 -7.68 4.62 3.74
CA ALA A 176 -7.92 4.88 5.16
C ALA A 176 -9.34 4.47 5.58
N ARG A 177 -10.35 4.80 4.76
CA ARG A 177 -11.75 4.40 4.95
C ARG A 177 -11.90 2.89 4.95
N THR A 178 -11.29 2.16 4.01
CA THR A 178 -11.35 0.69 3.99
C THR A 178 -10.79 0.09 5.27
N ILE A 179 -9.64 0.58 5.74
CA ILE A 179 -9.04 0.08 6.98
C ILE A 179 -9.98 0.35 8.17
N LEU A 180 -10.62 1.52 8.23
CA LEU A 180 -11.61 1.84 9.27
C LEU A 180 -12.87 0.97 9.17
N ASP A 181 -13.36 0.68 7.97
CA ASP A 181 -14.48 -0.23 7.74
C ASP A 181 -14.18 -1.63 8.29
N TRP A 182 -12.96 -2.15 8.07
CA TRP A 182 -12.53 -3.42 8.66
C TRP A 182 -12.44 -3.37 10.18
N ARG A 183 -11.92 -2.26 10.74
CA ARG A 183 -11.83 -2.06 12.19
C ARG A 183 -13.21 -1.93 12.85
N MET A 184 -14.17 -1.34 12.15
CA MET A 184 -15.55 -1.31 12.59
C MET A 184 -16.17 -2.70 12.57
N ALA A 185 -15.90 -3.50 11.53
CA ALA A 185 -16.45 -4.85 11.39
C ALA A 185 -15.86 -5.85 12.39
N ASP A 186 -14.56 -5.75 12.71
CA ASP A 186 -13.85 -6.63 13.65
C ASP A 186 -13.88 -6.12 15.11
N PHE A 187 -14.53 -4.98 15.37
CA PHE A 187 -14.56 -4.28 16.66
C PHE A 187 -13.17 -3.86 17.17
N GLY A 188 -12.21 -3.67 16.27
CA GLY A 188 -10.86 -3.24 16.54
C GLY A 188 -10.73 -1.73 16.80
N PRO A 189 -9.52 -1.28 17.19
CA PRO A 189 -9.26 0.14 17.42
C PRO A 189 -9.34 0.93 16.11
N LEU A 190 -10.06 2.06 16.12
CA LEU A 190 -10.13 2.98 15.00
C LEU A 190 -8.95 3.98 15.04
N PRO A 191 -7.96 3.86 14.14
CA PRO A 191 -6.85 4.80 14.07
C PRO A 191 -7.27 6.19 13.56
N LEU A 192 -6.44 7.20 13.80
CA LEU A 192 -6.56 8.52 13.17
C LEU A 192 -5.57 8.59 12.01
N PHE A 193 -6.06 8.96 10.83
CA PHE A 193 -5.29 9.08 9.59
C PHE A 193 -5.20 10.54 9.13
N MET A 194 -3.98 10.98 8.84
CA MET A 194 -3.74 12.13 7.98
C MET A 194 -3.47 11.62 6.56
N THR A 195 -4.21 12.11 5.57
CA THR A 195 -4.05 11.73 4.17
C THR A 195 -3.72 12.93 3.31
N ARG A 196 -2.77 12.76 2.38
CA ARG A 196 -2.39 13.79 1.40
C ARG A 196 -1.75 13.14 0.19
N VAL A 197 -2.17 13.52 -1.01
CA VAL A 197 -1.45 13.22 -2.26
C VAL A 197 -0.86 14.49 -2.83
N GLU A 198 0.44 14.48 -3.14
CA GLU A 198 1.13 15.59 -3.79
C GLU A 198 1.44 15.24 -5.23
N THR A 199 1.20 16.20 -6.12
CA THR A 199 1.40 16.02 -7.56
C THR A 199 2.10 17.23 -8.14
N ASP A 200 2.72 17.08 -9.30
CA ASP A 200 3.22 18.21 -10.08
C ASP A 200 3.14 17.92 -11.60
N ALA A 201 3.66 18.84 -12.40
CA ALA A 201 3.65 18.78 -13.85
C ALA A 201 4.95 18.22 -14.44
N SER A 202 5.70 17.43 -13.68
CA SER A 202 6.92 16.79 -14.18
C SER A 202 6.59 15.93 -15.40
N PRO A 203 7.37 16.01 -16.49
CA PRO A 203 7.17 15.19 -17.68
C PRO A 203 7.78 13.79 -17.54
N THR A 204 8.73 13.58 -16.62
CA THR A 204 9.41 12.30 -16.40
C THR A 204 9.55 11.98 -14.92
N ALA A 205 9.69 10.70 -14.58
CA ALA A 205 9.85 10.25 -13.21
C ALA A 205 11.15 10.79 -12.59
N ALA A 206 12.20 10.96 -13.39
CA ALA A 206 13.44 11.60 -12.97
C ALA A 206 13.23 13.08 -12.58
N GLU A 207 12.41 13.81 -13.33
CA GLU A 207 12.05 15.19 -12.98
C GLU A 207 11.15 15.23 -11.74
N LEU A 208 10.19 14.31 -11.62
CA LEU A 208 9.34 14.16 -10.44
C LEU A 208 10.17 13.97 -9.15
N ALA A 209 11.26 13.20 -9.21
CA ALA A 209 12.15 12.95 -8.07
C ALA A 209 12.76 14.22 -7.48
N THR A 210 12.91 15.27 -8.30
CA THR A 210 13.42 16.59 -7.90
C THR A 210 12.36 17.68 -7.92
N GLY A 211 11.11 17.28 -8.18
CA GLY A 211 9.98 18.16 -8.43
C GLY A 211 9.33 18.68 -7.15
N ARG A 212 8.39 19.59 -7.34
CA ARG A 212 7.63 20.21 -6.25
C ARG A 212 6.77 19.19 -5.51
N ALA A 213 6.33 18.12 -6.18
CA ALA A 213 5.55 17.07 -5.54
C ALA A 213 6.33 16.42 -4.39
N VAL A 214 7.62 16.11 -4.58
CA VAL A 214 8.47 15.58 -3.50
C VAL A 214 8.64 16.60 -2.39
N GLU A 215 8.96 17.85 -2.71
CA GLU A 215 9.14 18.90 -1.70
C GLU A 215 7.88 19.06 -0.82
N ASN A 216 6.71 19.13 -1.45
CA ASN A 216 5.44 19.27 -0.72
C ASN A 216 5.09 18.01 0.07
N LEU A 217 5.42 16.82 -0.44
CA LEU A 217 5.18 15.56 0.28
C LEU A 217 5.96 15.55 1.60
N LEU A 218 7.20 16.05 1.59
CA LEU A 218 8.03 16.14 2.79
C LEU A 218 7.50 17.20 3.77
N VAL A 219 6.92 18.30 3.29
CA VAL A 219 6.20 19.24 4.15
C VAL A 219 4.96 18.58 4.75
N ALA A 220 4.20 17.79 3.99
CA ALA A 220 3.06 17.05 4.52
C ALA A 220 3.49 16.04 5.60
N ALA A 221 4.60 15.33 5.39
CA ALA A 221 5.17 14.42 6.39
C ALA A 221 5.64 15.17 7.66
N ARG A 222 6.21 16.36 7.51
CA ARG A 222 6.51 17.24 8.65
C ARG A 222 5.23 17.65 9.38
N ASN A 223 4.19 18.06 8.65
CA ASN A 223 2.90 18.45 9.23
C ASN A 223 2.27 17.29 10.02
N LEU A 224 2.37 16.06 9.50
CA LEU A 224 2.00 14.84 10.21
C LEU A 224 2.75 14.71 11.55
N ARG A 225 4.07 14.90 11.57
CA ARG A 225 4.88 14.85 12.80
C ARG A 225 4.46 15.92 13.80
N GLU A 226 4.35 17.16 13.35
CA GLU A 226 4.01 18.29 14.21
C GLU A 226 2.59 18.17 14.79
N ALA A 227 1.62 17.72 13.97
CA ALA A 227 0.26 17.44 14.44
C ALA A 227 0.21 16.30 15.45
N ALA A 228 0.98 15.22 15.25
CA ALA A 228 1.09 14.14 16.22
C ALA A 228 1.70 14.63 17.54
N ALA A 229 2.80 15.40 17.48
CA ALA A 229 3.47 15.95 18.65
C ALA A 229 2.54 16.87 19.45
N LEU A 230 1.79 17.74 18.76
CA LEU A 230 0.78 18.61 19.36
C LEU A 230 -0.33 17.83 20.08
N MET A 231 -0.66 16.63 19.59
CA MET A 231 -1.60 15.72 20.22
C MET A 231 -1.00 14.86 21.35
N GLY A 232 0.32 14.92 21.58
CA GLY A 232 1.04 14.02 22.47
C GLY A 232 1.12 12.58 21.96
N LYS A 233 1.07 12.38 20.63
CA LYS A 233 1.10 11.07 19.97
C LYS A 233 2.38 10.91 19.15
N LYS A 234 2.74 9.66 18.84
CA LYS A 234 3.76 9.37 17.81
C LYS A 234 3.17 9.60 16.42
N ALA A 235 4.02 9.95 15.46
CA ALA A 235 3.68 9.95 14.04
C ALA A 235 4.24 8.68 13.38
N LYS A 236 3.52 8.15 12.40
CA LYS A 236 4.01 7.03 11.57
C LYS A 236 3.47 7.16 10.15
N VAL A 237 4.33 7.12 9.14
CA VAL A 237 3.91 6.93 7.75
C VAL A 237 3.58 5.45 7.57
N LEU A 238 2.32 5.14 7.24
CA LEU A 238 1.85 3.79 6.99
C LEU A 238 2.28 3.32 5.60
N ALA A 239 2.06 4.15 4.59
CA ALA A 239 2.50 3.92 3.22
C ALA A 239 2.60 5.24 2.44
N VAL A 240 3.37 5.19 1.34
CA VAL A 240 3.41 6.21 0.29
C VAL A 240 2.92 5.57 -1.01
N THR A 241 1.82 6.06 -1.57
CA THR A 241 1.28 5.58 -2.84
C THR A 241 2.03 6.23 -4.01
N LEU A 242 2.27 5.47 -5.07
CA LEU A 242 2.94 5.93 -6.30
C LEU A 242 1.99 5.81 -7.49
N ASP A 243 1.76 6.90 -8.22
CA ASP A 243 0.93 6.92 -9.43
C ASP A 243 1.42 7.94 -10.47
N PHE A 244 2.33 7.51 -11.34
CA PHE A 244 2.96 8.37 -12.36
C PHE A 244 3.15 7.68 -13.73
N ALA A 245 2.73 6.42 -13.87
CA ALA A 245 3.05 5.62 -15.06
C ALA A 245 2.42 6.16 -16.37
N LEU A 246 1.25 6.81 -16.31
CA LEU A 246 0.60 7.36 -17.52
C LEU A 246 1.12 8.74 -17.91
N GLU A 247 1.59 9.52 -16.93
CA GLU A 247 2.10 10.87 -17.14
C GLU A 247 3.59 10.90 -17.50
N ASP A 248 4.29 9.80 -17.33
CA ASP A 248 5.70 9.71 -17.68
C ASP A 248 5.92 9.67 -19.19
N HIS A 249 6.80 10.53 -19.68
CA HIS A 249 7.21 10.62 -21.09
C HIS A 249 8.68 10.21 -21.28
N SER A 250 9.21 9.32 -20.44
CA SER A 250 10.58 8.85 -20.56
C SER A 250 10.76 8.05 -21.86
N ASP A 251 11.90 8.24 -22.52
CA ASP A 251 12.18 7.61 -23.82
C ASP A 251 12.43 6.09 -23.74
N SER A 252 12.60 5.52 -22.54
CA SER A 252 12.91 4.09 -22.37
C SER A 252 12.46 3.53 -21.02
N ALA A 253 12.30 2.20 -20.97
CA ALA A 253 11.95 1.47 -19.75
C ALA A 253 12.93 1.72 -18.60
N HIS A 254 14.23 1.77 -18.90
CA HIS A 254 15.27 2.06 -17.90
C HIS A 254 15.18 3.50 -17.39
N ALA A 255 14.89 4.47 -18.25
CA ALA A 255 14.72 5.85 -17.83
C ALA A 255 13.52 6.01 -16.87
N TYR A 256 12.40 5.35 -17.15
CA TYR A 256 11.27 5.29 -16.22
C TYR A 256 11.65 4.63 -14.89
N ARG A 257 12.24 3.41 -14.94
CA ARG A 257 12.64 2.64 -13.75
C ARG A 257 13.58 3.45 -12.86
N ASP A 258 14.66 3.98 -13.44
CA ASP A 258 15.69 4.71 -12.71
C ASP A 258 15.14 6.03 -12.15
N GLY A 259 14.21 6.68 -12.88
CA GLY A 259 13.48 7.84 -12.39
C GLY A 259 12.60 7.51 -11.18
N MET A 260 11.84 6.42 -11.22
CA MET A 260 11.01 5.99 -10.08
C MET A 260 11.85 5.53 -8.89
N LEU A 261 13.01 4.90 -9.11
CA LEU A 261 14.00 4.64 -8.05
C LEU A 261 14.47 5.95 -7.41
N ALA A 262 14.77 6.97 -8.22
CA ALA A 262 15.15 8.29 -7.71
C ALA A 262 14.03 8.97 -6.90
N VAL A 263 12.76 8.82 -7.30
CA VAL A 263 11.60 9.29 -6.52
C VAL A 263 11.56 8.58 -5.17
N MET A 264 11.66 7.25 -5.15
CA MET A 264 11.62 6.47 -3.91
C MET A 264 12.79 6.80 -2.98
N GLU A 265 13.97 7.03 -3.52
CA GLU A 265 15.15 7.45 -2.75
C GLU A 265 14.96 8.85 -2.16
N ALA A 266 14.56 9.84 -2.97
CA ALA A 266 14.33 11.21 -2.51
C ALA A 266 13.26 11.28 -1.40
N VAL A 267 12.18 10.51 -1.55
CA VAL A 267 11.14 10.39 -0.52
C VAL A 267 11.66 9.68 0.72
N SER A 268 12.40 8.58 0.57
CA SER A 268 12.95 7.82 1.71
C SER A 268 13.92 8.66 2.54
N ASP A 269 14.86 9.34 1.88
CA ASP A 269 15.83 10.23 2.52
C ASP A 269 15.16 11.41 3.20
N GLY A 270 14.19 12.04 2.52
CA GLY A 270 13.44 13.15 3.07
C GLY A 270 12.61 12.74 4.30
N LEU A 271 11.94 11.59 4.25
CA LEU A 271 11.19 11.05 5.39
C LEU A 271 12.12 10.70 6.55
N TRP A 272 13.29 10.12 6.28
CA TRP A 272 14.30 9.85 7.29
C TRP A 272 14.78 11.14 7.98
N ALA A 273 15.03 12.20 7.21
CA ALA A 273 15.41 13.51 7.75
C ALA A 273 14.31 14.12 8.64
N GLU A 274 13.04 13.82 8.38
CA GLU A 274 11.91 14.21 9.23
C GLU A 274 11.68 13.26 10.43
N GLY A 275 12.46 12.18 10.55
CA GLY A 275 12.43 11.25 11.68
C GLY A 275 11.48 10.06 11.49
N PHE A 276 11.11 9.72 10.26
CA PHE A 276 10.33 8.53 9.94
C PHE A 276 11.22 7.36 9.50
N ASP A 277 10.72 6.14 9.65
CA ASP A 277 11.34 4.94 9.08
C ASP A 277 11.21 4.94 7.54
N ARG A 278 11.99 4.09 6.86
CA ARG A 278 11.84 3.84 5.42
C ARG A 278 10.39 3.45 5.11
N PRO A 279 9.71 4.16 4.19
CA PRO A 279 8.29 3.92 3.92
C PRO A 279 8.04 2.60 3.20
N LEU A 280 6.81 2.10 3.30
CA LEU A 280 6.26 1.14 2.36
C LEU A 280 5.73 1.90 1.14
N PHE A 281 6.28 1.64 -0.03
CA PHE A 281 5.76 2.16 -1.30
C PHE A 281 4.72 1.21 -1.87
N VAL A 282 3.59 1.77 -2.29
CA VAL A 282 2.47 1.01 -2.87
C VAL A 282 2.10 1.60 -4.21
N ALA A 283 2.30 0.85 -5.29
CA ALA A 283 1.96 1.26 -6.63
C ALA A 283 0.79 0.44 -7.17
N ARG A 284 -0.01 1.03 -8.06
CA ARG A 284 -0.85 0.24 -8.98
C ARG A 284 -0.04 -0.01 -10.24
N PHE A 285 -0.13 -1.21 -10.78
CA PHE A 285 0.59 -1.55 -12.01
C PHE A 285 -0.27 -1.18 -13.20
N GLU A 286 0.15 -0.19 -14.00
CA GLU A 286 -0.63 0.24 -15.15
C GLU A 286 -0.60 -0.81 -16.26
N SER A 287 -1.75 -1.10 -16.84
CA SER A 287 -1.85 -1.87 -18.08
C SER A 287 -1.74 -0.93 -19.27
N ALA A 288 -1.02 -1.33 -20.32
CA ALA A 288 -1.05 -0.58 -21.57
C ALA A 288 -2.48 -0.63 -22.14
N LEU A 289 -3.17 0.49 -22.07
CA LEU A 289 -4.23 0.77 -23.02
C LEU A 289 -3.54 0.99 -24.37
N PRO A 290 -3.98 0.33 -25.46
CA PRO A 290 -3.34 0.36 -26.78
C PRO A 290 -3.07 1.77 -27.35
N GLU A 291 -3.62 2.83 -26.75
CA GLU A 291 -3.54 4.21 -27.22
C GLU A 291 -3.08 5.24 -26.16
N LEU A 292 -2.79 4.84 -24.90
CA LEU A 292 -2.63 5.81 -23.79
C LEU A 292 -1.37 5.66 -22.93
N ALA A 293 -0.80 4.47 -22.77
CA ALA A 293 0.42 4.30 -21.97
C ALA A 293 1.65 4.15 -22.88
N PRO A 294 2.72 4.92 -22.69
CA PRO A 294 3.97 4.69 -23.41
C PRO A 294 4.51 3.29 -23.09
N THR A 295 4.85 2.50 -24.11
CA THR A 295 5.52 1.21 -23.95
C THR A 295 6.70 1.25 -22.95
N PRO A 296 7.53 2.31 -22.91
CA PRO A 296 8.54 2.50 -21.88
C PRO A 296 8.05 2.35 -20.44
N ALA A 297 6.95 3.00 -20.05
CA ALA A 297 6.46 2.96 -18.67
C ALA A 297 5.92 1.58 -18.28
N LEU A 298 5.33 0.84 -19.22
CA LEU A 298 4.88 -0.53 -18.97
C LEU A 298 6.06 -1.46 -18.68
N GLU A 299 7.07 -1.45 -19.54
CA GLU A 299 8.27 -2.26 -19.38
C GLU A 299 9.08 -1.84 -18.14
N GLY A 300 9.15 -0.53 -17.87
CA GLY A 300 9.81 0.01 -16.68
C GLY A 300 9.11 -0.38 -15.37
N GLN A 301 7.77 -0.43 -15.33
CA GLN A 301 7.05 -0.97 -14.18
C GLN A 301 7.30 -2.47 -13.99
N TRP A 302 7.36 -3.23 -15.09
CA TRP A 302 7.69 -4.65 -15.01
C TRP A 302 9.10 -4.85 -14.44
N GLU A 303 10.09 -4.09 -14.90
CA GLU A 303 11.44 -4.07 -14.33
C GLU A 303 11.42 -3.74 -12.83
N LEU A 304 10.71 -2.68 -12.41
CA LEU A 304 10.57 -2.32 -10.98
C LEU A 304 9.96 -3.43 -10.14
N SER A 305 9.05 -4.25 -10.69
CA SER A 305 8.36 -5.31 -9.94
C SER A 305 9.28 -6.41 -9.40
N TRP A 306 10.51 -6.52 -9.93
CA TRP A 306 11.53 -7.45 -9.47
C TRP A 306 12.91 -6.81 -9.24
N ASN A 307 13.13 -5.56 -9.67
CA ASN A 307 14.36 -4.79 -9.51
C ASN A 307 14.06 -3.37 -9.00
N HIS A 308 13.74 -3.28 -7.70
CA HIS A 308 13.44 -2.02 -7.00
C HIS A 308 14.49 -1.69 -5.91
N ASP A 309 15.71 -2.22 -6.05
CA ASP A 309 16.81 -2.10 -5.08
C ASP A 309 16.37 -2.45 -3.63
N GLU A 310 16.87 -1.74 -2.62
CA GLU A 310 16.50 -1.92 -1.21
C GLU A 310 15.11 -1.36 -0.83
N HIS A 311 14.38 -0.74 -1.76
CA HIS A 311 13.09 -0.13 -1.44
C HIS A 311 12.03 -1.19 -1.14
N ARG A 312 11.18 -0.90 -0.15
CA ARG A 312 9.99 -1.71 0.13
C ARG A 312 8.87 -1.30 -0.82
N LEU A 313 8.90 -1.82 -2.04
CA LEU A 313 7.88 -1.60 -3.06
C LEU A 313 6.97 -2.81 -3.19
N LEU A 314 5.66 -2.57 -3.25
CA LEU A 314 4.70 -3.59 -3.69
C LEU A 314 3.74 -3.01 -4.73
N HIS A 315 3.22 -3.88 -5.58
CA HIS A 315 2.10 -3.57 -6.46
C HIS A 315 0.81 -4.08 -5.83
N SER A 316 -0.15 -3.20 -5.57
CA SER A 316 -1.42 -3.60 -4.94
C SER A 316 -2.32 -4.36 -5.91
N ALA A 317 -2.38 -3.93 -7.17
CA ALA A 317 -3.17 -4.58 -8.22
C ALA A 317 -2.77 -4.07 -9.61
N PRO A 318 -3.02 -4.85 -10.68
CA PRO A 318 -2.95 -4.34 -12.05
C PRO A 318 -4.17 -3.49 -12.41
N ALA A 319 -3.98 -2.43 -13.20
CA ALA A 319 -5.03 -1.46 -13.50
C ALA A 319 -6.12 -2.00 -14.47
N TYR A 320 -5.85 -3.07 -15.22
CA TYR A 320 -6.80 -3.64 -16.17
C TYR A 320 -8.02 -4.30 -15.49
N MET A 321 -7.93 -4.66 -14.22
CA MET A 321 -9.03 -5.33 -13.51
C MET A 321 -10.15 -4.37 -13.07
N PHE A 322 -9.94 -3.06 -13.22
CA PHE A 322 -10.83 -2.03 -12.70
C PHE A 322 -11.60 -1.34 -13.82
N ALA A 323 -12.90 -1.19 -13.63
CA ALA A 323 -13.78 -0.51 -14.58
C ALA A 323 -13.41 0.98 -14.73
N ARG A 324 -13.36 1.44 -15.97
CA ARG A 324 -13.08 2.83 -16.34
C ARG A 324 -14.32 3.52 -16.89
N ASP A 325 -14.36 4.84 -16.78
CA ASP A 325 -15.36 5.70 -17.41
C ASP A 325 -14.96 6.08 -18.86
N ALA A 326 -15.75 6.93 -19.50
CA ALA A 326 -15.50 7.37 -20.88
C ALA A 326 -14.27 8.27 -21.05
N TYR A 327 -13.59 8.64 -19.96
CA TYR A 327 -12.36 9.44 -19.94
C TYR A 327 -11.17 8.62 -19.45
N ASP A 328 -11.27 7.29 -19.48
CA ASP A 328 -10.25 6.32 -19.04
C ASP A 328 -9.87 6.45 -17.56
N ARG A 329 -10.74 7.06 -16.75
CA ARG A 329 -10.55 7.18 -15.30
C ARG A 329 -11.26 6.04 -14.60
N PRO A 330 -10.73 5.53 -13.48
CA PRO A 330 -11.47 4.58 -12.66
C PRO A 330 -12.83 5.14 -12.24
N THR A 331 -13.89 4.36 -12.44
CA THR A 331 -15.23 4.68 -11.93
C THR A 331 -15.22 4.80 -10.39
N GLU A 332 -16.24 5.42 -9.79
CA GLU A 332 -16.33 5.53 -8.32
C GLU A 332 -16.29 4.15 -7.63
N THR A 333 -17.01 3.17 -8.17
CA THR A 333 -16.96 1.77 -7.71
C THR A 333 -15.55 1.19 -7.82
N ALA A 334 -14.90 1.38 -8.97
CA ALA A 334 -13.53 0.90 -9.17
C ALA A 334 -12.52 1.55 -8.21
N ARG A 335 -12.71 2.81 -7.83
CA ARG A 335 -11.85 3.50 -6.86
C ARG A 335 -11.97 2.92 -5.45
N LEU A 336 -13.17 2.49 -5.05
CA LEU A 336 -13.38 1.74 -3.81
C LEU A 336 -12.65 0.39 -3.85
N GLN A 337 -12.78 -0.35 -4.95
CA GLN A 337 -12.10 -1.62 -5.14
C GLN A 337 -10.57 -1.47 -5.16
N GLN A 338 -10.05 -0.40 -5.78
CA GLN A 338 -8.62 -0.06 -5.76
C GLN A 338 -8.11 0.21 -4.35
N ALA A 339 -8.88 0.95 -3.56
CA ALA A 339 -8.57 1.23 -2.16
C ALA A 339 -8.59 -0.05 -1.31
N GLU A 340 -9.52 -0.98 -1.58
CA GLU A 340 -9.55 -2.31 -0.95
C GLU A 340 -8.31 -3.14 -1.26
N MET A 341 -7.92 -3.24 -2.53
CA MET A 341 -6.68 -3.94 -2.92
C MET A 341 -5.44 -3.30 -2.27
N THR A 342 -5.40 -1.97 -2.19
CA THR A 342 -4.28 -1.24 -1.58
C THR A 342 -4.24 -1.45 -0.06
N ALA A 343 -5.39 -1.39 0.62
CA ALA A 343 -5.49 -1.67 2.04
C ALA A 343 -5.07 -3.11 2.36
N SER A 344 -5.45 -4.08 1.53
CA SER A 344 -5.05 -5.48 1.70
C SER A 344 -3.55 -5.66 1.51
N ALA A 345 -2.99 -5.01 0.49
CA ALA A 345 -1.55 -5.03 0.25
C ALA A 345 -0.74 -4.42 1.40
N ILE A 346 -1.23 -3.33 2.00
CA ILE A 346 -0.61 -2.72 3.19
C ILE A 346 -0.73 -3.66 4.42
N ALA A 347 -1.88 -4.29 4.61
CA ALA A 347 -2.13 -5.20 5.74
C ALA A 347 -1.27 -6.48 5.66
N GLU A 348 -1.00 -6.96 4.44
CA GLU A 348 -0.21 -8.17 4.15
C GLU A 348 1.16 -7.84 3.56
N ALA A 349 1.74 -6.66 3.83
CA ALA A 349 2.91 -6.13 3.11
C ALA A 349 4.12 -7.08 3.01
N GLU A 350 4.31 -7.95 4.00
CA GLU A 350 5.42 -8.91 4.03
C GLU A 350 5.22 -10.10 3.07
N THR A 351 3.98 -10.41 2.71
CA THR A 351 3.59 -11.58 1.90
C THR A 351 2.83 -11.21 0.64
N TRP A 352 2.42 -9.95 0.49
CA TRP A 352 1.63 -9.50 -0.65
C TRP A 352 2.45 -9.57 -1.94
N LYS A 353 1.96 -10.37 -2.90
CA LYS A 353 2.60 -10.46 -4.21
C LYS A 353 1.60 -10.83 -5.30
N CYS A 354 1.31 -9.87 -6.17
CA CYS A 354 0.63 -10.16 -7.42
C CYS A 354 1.46 -11.15 -8.26
N PRO A 355 0.84 -12.14 -8.91
CA PRO A 355 1.55 -13.02 -9.82
C PRO A 355 2.36 -12.22 -10.84
N THR A 356 3.66 -12.46 -10.91
CA THR A 356 4.59 -11.73 -11.77
C THR A 356 5.26 -12.71 -12.72
N LEU A 357 5.09 -12.54 -14.03
CA LEU A 357 5.73 -13.39 -15.04
C LEU A 357 7.19 -12.99 -15.22
N HIS A 358 8.11 -13.96 -15.22
CA HIS A 358 9.56 -13.66 -15.23
C HIS A 358 10.26 -14.01 -16.55
N LEU A 359 9.89 -15.12 -17.19
CA LEU A 359 10.57 -15.64 -18.38
C LEU A 359 9.55 -16.21 -19.37
N ALA A 360 9.94 -16.30 -20.63
CA ALA A 360 9.22 -17.04 -21.66
C ALA A 360 10.23 -17.90 -22.44
N GLU A 361 10.20 -19.21 -22.21
CA GLU A 361 11.15 -20.17 -22.80
C GLU A 361 10.45 -21.06 -23.83
N LEU A 362 10.93 -21.07 -25.07
CA LEU A 362 10.36 -21.84 -26.17
C LEU A 362 11.01 -23.22 -26.29
N GLU A 363 10.17 -24.25 -26.24
CA GLU A 363 10.52 -25.63 -26.59
C GLU A 363 9.60 -26.13 -27.71
N GLY A 364 10.13 -26.18 -28.94
CA GLY A 364 9.36 -26.57 -30.12
C GLY A 364 8.23 -25.59 -30.42
N THR A 365 7.00 -25.96 -30.05
CA THR A 365 5.78 -25.14 -30.24
C THR A 365 5.12 -24.78 -28.91
N THR A 366 5.83 -24.89 -27.79
CA THR A 366 5.30 -24.62 -26.46
C THR A 366 6.20 -23.61 -25.75
N LEU A 367 5.60 -22.59 -25.15
CA LEU A 367 6.29 -21.68 -24.23
C LEU A 367 6.06 -22.14 -22.80
N ARG A 368 7.14 -22.23 -22.02
CA ARG A 368 7.08 -22.30 -20.56
C ARG A 368 7.26 -20.91 -19.98
N VAL A 369 6.34 -20.51 -19.11
CA VAL A 369 6.30 -19.15 -18.53
C VAL A 369 6.22 -19.25 -17.02
N PRO A 370 7.37 -19.26 -16.30
CA PRO A 370 7.37 -19.25 -14.86
C PRO A 370 6.90 -17.90 -14.30
N ALA A 371 6.07 -17.96 -13.27
CA ALA A 371 5.62 -16.82 -12.51
C ALA A 371 6.07 -16.92 -11.05
N ARG A 372 6.09 -15.79 -10.36
CA ARG A 372 6.19 -15.75 -8.90
C ARG A 372 4.92 -15.12 -8.33
N ALA A 373 4.19 -15.88 -7.54
CA ALA A 373 2.97 -15.46 -6.84
C ALA A 373 3.05 -15.87 -5.36
N ALA A 374 2.19 -15.31 -4.50
CA ALA A 374 2.10 -15.78 -3.11
C ALA A 374 1.27 -17.07 -2.97
N GLY A 375 0.45 -17.42 -3.97
CA GLY A 375 -0.32 -18.67 -4.03
C GLY A 375 -0.07 -19.46 -5.32
N ALA A 376 -0.83 -20.54 -5.50
CA ALA A 376 -0.91 -21.26 -6.78
C ALA A 376 -1.61 -20.39 -7.82
N LEU A 377 -1.20 -20.52 -9.08
CA LEU A 377 -1.84 -19.81 -10.18
C LEU A 377 -3.24 -20.36 -10.46
N VAL A 378 -4.11 -19.50 -10.97
CA VAL A 378 -5.44 -19.84 -11.48
C VAL A 378 -5.63 -19.12 -12.81
N LEU A 379 -5.99 -19.89 -13.84
CA LEU A 379 -6.53 -19.36 -15.09
C LEU A 379 -8.04 -19.30 -14.96
N ASP A 380 -8.59 -18.09 -14.96
CA ASP A 380 -10.02 -17.88 -14.73
C ASP A 380 -10.83 -18.07 -16.01
N THR A 381 -11.43 -19.25 -16.14
CA THR A 381 -12.20 -19.63 -17.34
C THR A 381 -13.59 -19.02 -17.42
N ASP A 382 -14.08 -18.44 -16.32
CA ASP A 382 -15.33 -17.68 -16.33
C ASP A 382 -15.17 -16.33 -17.04
N ASP A 383 -13.91 -15.96 -17.32
CA ASP A 383 -13.48 -14.76 -18.03
C ASP A 383 -14.18 -13.47 -17.57
N PRO A 384 -14.14 -13.16 -16.26
CA PRO A 384 -14.89 -12.04 -15.71
C PRO A 384 -14.45 -10.67 -16.25
N LEU A 385 -13.26 -10.60 -16.86
CA LEU A 385 -12.68 -9.38 -17.41
C LEU A 385 -12.71 -9.32 -18.94
N GLY A 386 -13.06 -10.41 -19.64
CA GLY A 386 -13.08 -10.44 -21.10
C GLY A 386 -11.69 -10.54 -21.75
N ALA A 387 -10.78 -11.31 -21.15
CA ALA A 387 -9.44 -11.62 -21.63
C ALA A 387 -9.42 -12.46 -22.92
N GLY A 388 -10.53 -13.13 -23.24
CA GLY A 388 -10.69 -13.89 -24.47
C GLY A 388 -9.93 -15.24 -24.50
N PRO A 389 -9.92 -15.93 -25.65
CA PRO A 389 -9.45 -17.32 -25.74
C PRO A 389 -7.95 -17.49 -25.49
N ALA A 390 -7.15 -16.45 -25.72
CA ALA A 390 -5.73 -16.44 -25.40
C ALA A 390 -5.45 -16.01 -23.95
N MET A 391 -6.50 -15.84 -23.12
CA MET A 391 -6.39 -15.54 -21.69
C MET A 391 -5.58 -14.27 -21.37
N GLY A 392 -5.59 -13.29 -22.28
CA GLY A 392 -4.81 -12.05 -22.20
C GLY A 392 -3.37 -12.12 -22.74
N PHE A 393 -2.96 -13.27 -23.30
CA PHE A 393 -1.65 -13.43 -23.94
C PHE A 393 -1.68 -13.10 -25.44
N SER A 394 -0.58 -12.57 -25.95
CA SER A 394 -0.36 -12.34 -27.38
C SER A 394 1.12 -12.43 -27.72
N LEU A 395 1.43 -12.66 -29.00
CA LEU A 395 2.81 -12.60 -29.52
C LEU A 395 3.04 -11.26 -30.20
N THR A 396 4.10 -10.57 -29.82
CA THR A 396 4.57 -9.33 -30.45
C THR A 396 5.88 -9.61 -31.21
N GLY A 397 6.12 -8.89 -32.30
CA GLY A 397 7.29 -9.09 -33.16
C GLY A 397 7.31 -10.40 -33.96
N CYS A 398 6.25 -11.21 -33.91
CA CYS A 398 6.09 -12.45 -34.68
C CYS A 398 5.86 -12.15 -36.17
N THR A 399 6.64 -12.77 -37.07
CA THR A 399 6.62 -12.53 -38.52
C THR A 399 6.12 -13.72 -39.34
N ASN A 400 5.89 -14.87 -38.72
CA ASN A 400 5.49 -16.10 -39.41
C ASN A 400 4.06 -16.54 -39.08
N ASP A 401 3.23 -15.66 -38.50
CA ASP A 401 1.83 -15.91 -38.13
C ASP A 401 1.65 -17.11 -37.19
N ALA A 402 2.56 -17.31 -36.23
CA ALA A 402 2.33 -18.24 -35.13
C ALA A 402 1.22 -17.68 -34.22
N GLU A 403 0.32 -18.55 -33.77
CA GLU A 403 -0.84 -18.19 -32.96
C GLU A 403 -0.84 -18.97 -31.65
N ILE A 404 -1.34 -18.35 -30.58
CA ILE A 404 -1.59 -19.03 -29.30
C ILE A 404 -2.85 -19.88 -29.45
N THR A 405 -2.73 -21.19 -29.25
CA THR A 405 -3.84 -22.15 -29.40
C THR A 405 -4.40 -22.65 -28.07
N ALA A 406 -3.59 -22.62 -27.00
CA ALA A 406 -4.01 -22.98 -25.65
C ALA A 406 -3.11 -22.35 -24.60
N VAL A 407 -3.67 -22.11 -23.41
CA VAL A 407 -2.95 -21.67 -22.20
C VAL A 407 -3.39 -22.58 -21.05
N SER A 408 -2.43 -23.15 -20.33
CA SER A 408 -2.69 -24.00 -19.17
C SER A 408 -1.65 -23.76 -18.07
N ILE A 409 -1.98 -24.13 -16.84
CA ILE A 409 -1.00 -24.24 -15.75
C ILE A 409 -0.22 -25.54 -15.95
N ALA A 410 1.09 -25.51 -15.74
CA ALA A 410 1.94 -26.68 -15.89
C ALA A 410 1.61 -27.72 -14.82
N GLU A 411 1.47 -28.99 -15.20
CA GLU A 411 1.13 -30.08 -14.26
C GLU A 411 2.24 -30.33 -13.22
N ASP A 412 3.49 -30.02 -13.58
CA ASP A 412 4.68 -30.24 -12.77
C ASP A 412 5.03 -29.06 -11.85
N ASP A 413 4.42 -27.89 -12.07
CA ASP A 413 4.68 -26.67 -11.31
C ASP A 413 3.46 -25.74 -11.31
N PRO A 414 2.78 -25.56 -10.15
CA PRO A 414 1.60 -24.70 -10.04
C PRO A 414 1.89 -23.21 -10.17
N GLN A 415 3.17 -22.81 -10.30
CA GLN A 415 3.60 -21.43 -10.57
C GLN A 415 4.13 -21.24 -12.00
N SER A 416 4.04 -22.24 -12.88
CA SER A 416 4.40 -22.12 -14.28
C SER A 416 3.19 -22.28 -15.19
N LEU A 417 3.19 -21.56 -16.31
CA LEU A 417 2.24 -21.77 -17.41
C LEU A 417 2.90 -22.53 -18.56
N GLN A 418 2.07 -23.24 -19.31
CA GLN A 418 2.37 -23.77 -20.64
C GLN A 418 1.45 -23.10 -21.66
N ILE A 419 2.06 -22.45 -22.66
CA ILE A 419 1.34 -21.80 -23.76
C ILE A 419 1.65 -22.58 -25.04
N SER A 420 0.63 -23.17 -25.64
CA SER A 420 0.76 -23.91 -26.90
C SER A 420 0.60 -22.98 -28.08
N LEU A 421 1.44 -23.16 -29.08
CA LEU A 421 1.48 -22.36 -30.30
C LEU A 421 1.15 -23.23 -31.52
N SER A 422 0.57 -22.63 -32.56
CA SER A 422 0.24 -23.34 -33.82
C SER A 422 1.49 -23.82 -34.58
N LYS A 423 2.62 -23.14 -34.39
CA LYS A 423 3.95 -23.42 -34.93
C LYS A 423 5.00 -22.65 -34.13
N ALA A 424 6.27 -22.98 -34.31
CA ALA A 424 7.36 -22.24 -33.67
C ALA A 424 7.33 -20.78 -34.16
N PRO A 425 7.24 -19.79 -33.26
CA PRO A 425 7.20 -18.38 -33.64
C PRO A 425 8.56 -17.90 -34.13
N GLU A 426 8.58 -17.02 -35.13
CA GLU A 426 9.79 -16.41 -35.68
C GLU A 426 9.67 -14.89 -35.66
N GLY A 427 10.78 -14.18 -35.46
CA GLY A 427 10.81 -12.73 -35.52
C GLY A 427 12.06 -12.13 -34.84
N PRO A 428 12.56 -10.97 -35.29
CA PRO A 428 13.78 -10.37 -34.74
C PRO A 428 13.62 -9.70 -33.36
N ASP A 429 12.38 -9.42 -32.93
CA ASP A 429 12.03 -8.86 -31.61
C ASP A 429 10.84 -9.62 -31.03
N LEU A 430 10.93 -10.96 -31.10
CA LEU A 430 9.85 -11.85 -30.69
C LEU A 430 9.65 -11.80 -29.17
N ARG A 431 8.42 -11.48 -28.75
CA ARG A 431 8.05 -11.32 -27.35
C ARG A 431 6.68 -11.93 -27.03
N LEU A 432 6.54 -12.36 -25.77
CA LEU A 432 5.27 -12.75 -25.18
C LEU A 432 4.72 -11.56 -24.39
N ALA A 433 3.57 -11.07 -24.81
CA ALA A 433 2.83 -10.01 -24.15
C ALA A 433 1.69 -10.60 -23.31
N TYR A 434 1.58 -10.19 -22.05
CA TYR A 434 0.45 -10.44 -21.18
C TYR A 434 -0.18 -9.10 -20.77
N THR A 435 -1.46 -8.89 -21.10
CA THR A 435 -2.25 -7.70 -20.74
C THR A 435 -1.68 -6.36 -21.18
N THR A 436 -0.96 -6.37 -22.30
CA THR A 436 -0.45 -5.15 -22.94
C THR A 436 -1.45 -4.52 -23.93
N HIS A 437 -2.51 -5.27 -24.29
CA HIS A 437 -3.53 -4.85 -25.27
C HIS A 437 -4.96 -5.12 -24.79
N GLY A 438 -5.13 -5.42 -23.50
CA GLY A 438 -6.41 -5.84 -22.94
C GLY A 438 -6.27 -6.46 -21.55
N PRO A 439 -7.38 -6.90 -20.95
CA PRO A 439 -7.39 -7.58 -19.67
C PRO A 439 -6.83 -9.00 -19.77
N GLY A 440 -6.54 -9.60 -18.62
CA GLY A 440 -5.98 -10.96 -18.54
C GLY A 440 -6.73 -11.85 -17.57
N ALA A 441 -6.59 -13.16 -17.76
CA ALA A 441 -7.30 -14.18 -16.99
C ALA A 441 -6.40 -14.89 -15.94
N LEU A 442 -5.16 -14.45 -15.75
CA LEU A 442 -4.25 -15.05 -14.77
C LEU A 442 -4.33 -14.35 -13.41
N ARG A 443 -4.59 -15.12 -12.36
CA ARG A 443 -4.58 -14.67 -10.96
C ARG A 443 -4.00 -15.75 -10.07
N ASP A 444 -4.01 -15.53 -8.76
CA ASP A 444 -3.85 -16.60 -7.78
C ASP A 444 -5.15 -16.86 -6.99
N THR A 445 -5.01 -17.58 -5.89
CA THR A 445 -6.11 -18.02 -5.03
C THR A 445 -6.56 -16.98 -4.00
N TRP A 446 -5.89 -15.83 -3.88
CA TRP A 446 -6.32 -14.78 -2.94
C TRP A 446 -7.63 -14.17 -3.42
N GLN A 447 -8.53 -13.90 -2.47
CA GLN A 447 -9.81 -13.24 -2.73
C GLN A 447 -10.28 -12.38 -1.56
N LEU A 448 -11.07 -11.35 -1.87
CA LEU A 448 -11.74 -10.48 -0.91
C LEU A 448 -13.17 -10.19 -1.38
N ASP A 449 -14.14 -10.32 -0.48
CA ASP A 449 -15.49 -9.84 -0.72
C ASP A 449 -15.53 -8.31 -0.56
N SER A 450 -15.63 -7.60 -1.68
CA SER A 450 -15.66 -6.14 -1.71
C SER A 450 -16.96 -5.59 -1.12
N ALA A 451 -16.86 -4.43 -0.48
CA ALA A 451 -18.01 -3.63 -0.08
C ALA A 451 -18.90 -3.22 -1.28
N THR A 452 -18.38 -3.28 -2.51
CA THR A 452 -19.16 -3.05 -3.74
C THR A 452 -19.96 -4.27 -4.20
N GLY A 453 -19.87 -5.40 -3.49
CA GLY A 453 -20.52 -6.66 -3.84
C GLY A 453 -19.81 -7.51 -4.89
N ALA A 454 -18.60 -7.11 -5.31
CA ALA A 454 -17.76 -7.89 -6.21
C ALA A 454 -16.78 -8.77 -5.40
N THR A 455 -16.36 -9.90 -5.97
CA THR A 455 -15.19 -10.63 -5.45
C THR A 455 -13.95 -10.07 -6.12
N LEU A 456 -13.03 -9.54 -5.32
CA LEU A 456 -11.72 -9.09 -5.79
C LEU A 456 -10.74 -10.25 -5.72
N HIS A 457 -9.85 -10.31 -6.70
CA HIS A 457 -8.78 -11.28 -6.77
C HIS A 457 -7.43 -10.58 -6.96
N ARG A 458 -6.37 -11.28 -6.59
CA ARG A 458 -5.02 -10.82 -6.88
C ARG A 458 -4.60 -11.30 -8.27
N TRP A 459 -4.84 -10.45 -9.25
CA TRP A 459 -4.51 -10.68 -10.66
C TRP A 459 -3.03 -10.48 -10.97
N ALA A 460 -2.56 -11.16 -12.02
CA ALA A 460 -1.20 -11.09 -12.49
C ALA A 460 -0.84 -9.71 -13.06
N LEU A 461 0.40 -9.28 -12.85
CA LEU A 461 0.90 -8.04 -13.40
C LEU A 461 1.15 -8.17 -14.91
N PRO A 462 0.91 -7.11 -15.70
CA PRO A 462 1.32 -7.06 -17.10
C PRO A 462 2.79 -7.38 -17.31
N ALA A 463 3.10 -7.99 -18.44
CA ALA A 463 4.46 -8.37 -18.81
C ALA A 463 4.67 -8.31 -20.33
N HIS A 464 5.89 -7.97 -20.75
CA HIS A 464 6.31 -7.98 -22.15
C HIS A 464 7.68 -8.65 -22.26
N LEU A 465 7.67 -9.98 -22.29
CA LEU A 465 8.86 -10.79 -22.07
C LEU A 465 9.54 -11.17 -23.39
N PRO A 466 10.87 -11.08 -23.51
CA PRO A 466 11.58 -11.70 -24.62
C PRO A 466 11.34 -13.21 -24.61
N ILE A 467 11.06 -13.77 -25.78
CA ILE A 467 10.99 -15.22 -25.97
C ILE A 467 12.42 -15.72 -26.21
N THR A 468 12.87 -16.64 -25.37
CA THR A 468 14.21 -17.24 -25.45
C THR A 468 14.11 -18.74 -25.71
N GLY A 469 15.13 -19.35 -26.33
CA GLY A 469 15.11 -20.78 -26.68
C GLY A 469 14.55 -21.07 -28.08
N GLY A 470 14.92 -22.23 -28.63
CA GLY A 470 14.75 -22.59 -30.04
C GLY A 470 16.09 -23.01 -30.65
N ARG A 471 16.08 -23.90 -31.66
CA ARG A 471 17.25 -24.67 -32.17
C ARG A 471 18.47 -23.87 -32.66
N ASP A 472 18.44 -22.54 -32.64
CA ASP A 472 19.51 -21.67 -33.15
C ASP A 472 19.86 -20.50 -32.18
N ALA A 473 19.65 -20.65 -30.87
CA ALA A 473 20.24 -19.78 -29.85
C ALA A 473 21.69 -20.19 -29.51
#